data_AF-A0AAW3PYA8-F1
#
_entry.id   AF-A0AAW3PYA8-F1
#
_cell.length_a   1.000
_cell.length_b   1.000
_cell.length_c   1.000
_cell.angle_alpha   90.00
_cell.angle_beta   90.00
_cell.angle_gamma   90.00
#
_symmetry.space_group_name_H-M   'P 1'
#
loop_
_entity.id
_entity.type
_entity.pdbx_description
1 polymer ?
#
loop_
_entity_poly.entity_id
_entity_poly.type
_entity_poly.pdbx_seq_one_letter_code
_entity_poly.pdbx_strand_id
1 'polypeptide(L)' 'MDDTQYPNDFPPLTIDRIWALAAAVHEDFGSRLSRADFTESLLMLLEDVPGFEAGEVDAGPIESMWAAYSGRPPNS' A
#
# COMPACT_ATOMS: atom_id res chain seq x y z
N MET A 1 26.43 15.99 -11.57
CA MET A 1 25.11 15.95 -12.22
C MET A 1 24.94 14.49 -12.48
N ASP A 2 24.40 13.83 -11.48
CA ASP A 2 24.31 12.38 -11.42
C ASP A 2 22.83 12.13 -11.32
N ASP A 3 22.24 11.97 -12.51
CA ASP A 3 20.87 11.55 -12.71
C ASP A 3 20.77 10.14 -12.12
N THR A 4 20.44 10.08 -10.83
CA THR A 4 20.00 8.85 -10.16
C THR A 4 18.65 8.46 -10.75
N GLN A 5 18.64 7.99 -11.99
CA GLN A 5 17.59 7.10 -12.46
C GLN A 5 17.80 5.81 -11.69
N TYR A 6 17.18 5.71 -10.51
CA TYR A 6 16.80 4.41 -9.99
C TYR A 6 15.98 3.78 -11.12
N PRO A 7 16.47 2.70 -11.78
CA PRO A 7 15.54 1.89 -12.53
C PRO A 7 14.47 1.53 -11.51
N ASN A 8 13.23 1.88 -11.82
CA ASN A 8 12.05 1.49 -11.09
C ASN A 8 11.91 -0.04 -11.24
N ASP A 9 12.90 -0.78 -10.72
CA ASP A 9 13.06 -2.24 -10.75
C ASP A 9 12.07 -2.89 -9.78
N PHE A 10 11.38 -2.06 -8.98
CA PHE A 10 10.20 -2.48 -8.28
C PHE A 10 9.05 -2.63 -9.26
N PRO A 11 8.48 -3.85 -9.38
CA PRO A 11 7.31 -4.04 -10.21
C PRO A 11 6.26 -3.05 -9.69
N PRO A 12 5.65 -2.24 -10.57
CA PRO A 12 4.62 -1.29 -10.16
C PRO A 12 3.61 -2.04 -9.30
N LEU A 13 3.22 -1.47 -8.15
CA LEU A 13 2.22 -2.04 -7.24
C LEU A 13 0.98 -2.40 -8.04
N THR A 14 0.94 -3.65 -8.49
CA THR A 14 -0.14 -4.15 -9.32
C THR A 14 -1.38 -4.21 -8.46
N ILE A 15 -2.55 -4.08 -9.10
CA ILE A 15 -3.84 -4.14 -8.41
C ILE A 15 -3.93 -5.41 -7.53
N ASP A 16 -3.39 -6.53 -8.00
CA ASP A 16 -3.33 -7.78 -7.24
C ASP A 16 -2.54 -7.65 -5.93
N ARG A 17 -1.39 -6.95 -5.96
CA ARG A 17 -0.57 -6.67 -4.77
C ARG A 17 -1.23 -5.70 -3.81
N ILE A 18 -1.90 -4.67 -4.33
CA ILE A 18 -2.72 -3.72 -3.56
C ILE A 18 -3.79 -4.48 -2.76
N TRP A 19 -4.48 -5.41 -3.40
CA TRP A 19 -5.52 -6.21 -2.75
C TRP A 19 -4.94 -7.20 -1.73
N ALA A 20 -3.82 -7.86 -2.07
CA ALA A 20 -3.14 -8.76 -1.14
C ALA A 20 -2.64 -8.04 0.11
N LEU A 21 -2.09 -6.82 -0.02
CA LEU A 21 -1.65 -5.99 1.10
C LEU A 21 -2.83 -5.53 1.96
N ALA A 22 -3.90 -5.05 1.33
CA ALA A 22 -5.11 -4.66 2.07
C ALA A 22 -5.73 -5.84 2.83
N ALA A 23 -5.72 -7.04 2.25
CA ALA A 23 -6.14 -8.27 2.92
C ALA A 23 -5.21 -8.62 4.09
N ALA A 24 -3.89 -8.55 3.91
CA ALA A 24 -2.93 -8.80 4.98
C ALA A 24 -3.12 -7.82 6.15
N VAL A 25 -3.30 -6.52 5.88
CA VAL A 25 -3.63 -5.53 6.92
C VAL A 25 -4.91 -5.90 7.65
N HIS A 26 -5.93 -6.34 6.91
CA HIS A 26 -7.22 -6.73 7.48
C HIS A 26 -7.15 -8.01 8.33
N GLU A 27 -6.28 -8.96 7.97
CA GLU A 27 -6.06 -10.18 8.74
C GLU A 27 -5.22 -9.94 10.01
N ASP A 28 -4.18 -9.10 9.92
CA ASP A 28 -3.24 -8.87 11.03
C ASP A 28 -3.77 -7.82 12.04
N PHE A 29 -4.35 -6.73 11.53
CA PHE A 29 -4.80 -5.58 12.34
C PHE A 29 -6.33 -5.46 12.47
N GLY A 30 -7.09 -6.27 11.71
CA GLY A 30 -8.55 -6.29 11.73
C GLY A 30 -9.20 -5.30 10.75
N SER A 31 -10.53 -5.23 10.78
CA SER A 31 -11.38 -4.52 9.79
C SER A 31 -11.79 -3.09 10.17
N ARG A 32 -11.29 -2.59 11.30
CA ARG A 32 -11.79 -1.39 11.98
C ARG A 32 -10.73 -0.31 12.19
N LEU A 33 -9.68 -0.31 11.38
CA LEU A 33 -8.65 0.72 11.44
C LEU A 33 -9.19 2.07 10.97
N SER A 34 -8.72 3.14 11.61
CA SER A 34 -8.86 4.47 11.04
C SER A 34 -7.96 4.58 9.80
N ARG A 35 -8.21 5.58 8.96
CA ARG A 35 -7.39 5.79 7.76
C ARG A 35 -5.92 6.08 8.07
N ALA A 36 -5.65 6.76 9.19
CA ALA A 36 -4.28 7.01 9.65
C ALA A 36 -3.63 5.70 10.09
N ASP A 37 -4.31 4.93 10.95
CA ASP A 37 -3.79 3.64 11.43
C ASP A 37 -3.57 2.66 10.28
N PHE A 38 -4.48 2.61 9.31
CA PHE A 38 -4.34 1.80 8.10
C PHE A 38 -3.06 2.17 7.32
N THR A 39 -2.79 3.46 7.16
CA THR A 39 -1.61 3.93 6.43
C THR A 39 -0.34 3.55 7.18
N GLU A 40 -0.30 3.72 8.51
CA GLU A 40 0.85 3.31 9.32
C GLU A 40 1.06 1.80 9.30
N SER A 41 0.00 0.99 9.46
CA SER A 41 0.08 -0.47 9.36
C SER A 41 0.54 -0.94 7.98
N LEU A 42 0.06 -0.30 6.91
CA LEU A 42 0.47 -0.61 5.55
C LEU A 42 1.95 -0.29 5.33
N LEU A 43 2.43 0.88 5.78
CA LEU A 43 3.84 1.25 5.67
C LEU A 43 4.72 0.28 6.46
N MET A 44 4.30 -0.12 7.66
CA MET A 44 5.02 -1.12 8.47
C MET A 44 5.14 -2.48 7.76
N LEU A 45 4.08 -2.95 7.08
CA LEU A 45 4.13 -4.17 6.29
C LEU A 45 5.05 -4.04 5.07
N LEU A 46 5.06 -2.88 4.43
CA LEU A 46 5.91 -2.62 3.27
C LEU A 46 7.39 -2.52 3.65
N GLU A 47 7.71 -1.99 4.83
CA GLU A 47 9.09 -2.00 5.36
C GLU A 47 9.64 -3.42 5.56
N ASP A 48 8.78 -4.41 5.84
CA ASP A 48 9.18 -5.81 5.95
C ASP A 48 9.32 -6.51 4.58
N VAL A 49 8.76 -5.92 3.51
CA VAL A 49 8.87 -6.46 2.15
C VAL A 49 10.24 -6.06 1.57
N PRO A 50 11.15 -7.02 1.31
CA PRO A 50 12.45 -6.70 0.74
C PRO A 50 12.26 -6.10 -0.65
N GLY A 51 12.71 -4.86 -0.82
CA GLY A 51 12.48 -4.11 -2.03
C GLY A 51 11.21 -3.25 -2.02
N PHE A 52 10.80 -2.75 -0.86
CA PHE A 52 9.79 -1.71 -0.81
C PHE A 52 10.27 -0.61 0.13
N GLU A 53 10.42 0.62 -0.38
CA GLU A 53 10.66 1.77 0.48
C GLU A 53 9.33 2.45 0.79
N ALA A 54 9.08 2.71 2.07
CA ALA A 54 7.89 3.43 2.55
C ALA A 54 7.69 4.80 1.88
N GLY A 55 8.75 5.37 1.27
CA GLY A 55 8.71 6.62 0.51
C GLY A 55 8.38 6.49 -0.98
N GLU A 56 8.36 5.27 -1.54
CA GLU A 56 8.06 5.03 -2.97
C GLU A 56 6.56 4.81 -3.22
N VAL A 57 5.76 4.67 -2.15
CA VAL A 57 4.32 4.49 -2.26
C VAL A 57 3.65 5.83 -2.48
N ASP A 58 3.31 6.11 -3.74
CA ASP A 58 2.47 7.25 -4.07
C ASP A 58 1.13 7.21 -3.32
N ALA A 59 0.51 8.39 -3.14
CA ALA A 59 -0.80 8.49 -2.49
C ALA A 59 -1.90 7.71 -3.25
N GLY A 60 -1.76 7.53 -4.57
CA GLY A 60 -2.74 6.82 -5.41
C GLY A 60 -2.96 5.34 -5.02
N PRO A 61 -1.89 4.53 -4.94
CA PRO A 61 -1.95 3.17 -4.41
C PRO A 61 -2.56 3.08 -3.01
N ILE A 62 -2.21 4.00 -2.10
CA ILE A 62 -2.74 4.01 -0.73
C ILE A 62 -4.25 4.26 -0.72
N GLU A 63 -4.75 5.21 -1.53
CA GLU A 63 -6.20 5.42 -1.70
C GLU A 63 -6.92 4.16 -2.18
N SER A 64 -6.31 3.45 -3.14
CA SER A 64 -6.89 2.25 -3.72
C SER A 64 -6.96 1.10 -2.71
N MET A 65 -5.89 0.92 -1.92
CA MET A 65 -5.86 -0.06 -0.83
C MET A 65 -6.86 0.29 0.27
N TRP A 66 -6.98 1.58 0.63
CA TRP A 66 -7.98 2.05 1.59
C TRP A 66 -9.42 1.81 1.11
N ALA A 67 -9.70 2.07 -0.18
CA ALA A 67 -11.02 1.80 -0.77
C ALA A 67 -11.37 0.30 -0.70
N ALA A 68 -10.40 -0.57 -1.04
CA ALA A 68 -10.55 -2.01 -0.93
C ALA A 68 -10.75 -2.47 0.53
N TYR A 69 -9.93 -1.96 1.46
CA TYR A 69 -9.99 -2.29 2.88
C TYR A 69 -11.30 -1.84 3.54
N SER A 70 -11.76 -0.63 3.26
CA SER A 70 -12.99 -0.06 3.83
C SER A 70 -14.27 -0.67 3.23
N GLY A 71 -14.15 -1.59 2.26
CA GLY A 71 -15.28 -2.20 1.57
C GLY A 71 -16.13 -1.19 0.80
N ARG A 72 -15.63 0.03 0.57
CA ARG A 72 -16.33 1.03 -0.23
C ARG A 72 -16.05 0.72 -1.71
N PRO A 73 -17.06 0.37 -2.52
CA PRO A 73 -16.87 0.34 -3.95
C PRO A 73 -16.41 1.74 -4.41
N PRO A 74 -15.42 1.82 -5.32
CA PRO A 74 -15.07 3.09 -5.94
C PRO A 74 -16.28 3.52 -6.78
N ASN A 75 -16.92 4.62 -6.36
CA ASN A 75 -18.20 5.15 -6.83
C ASN A 75 -19.46 4.36 -6.44
N SER A 76 -20.36 5.05 -5.75
CA SER A 76 -21.80 4.96 -6.03
C SER A 76 -22.29 6.30 -6.56
#